data_AF-A0AAN6UX01-F1
#
_entry.id   AF-A0AAN6UX01-F1
#
_cell.length_a   1.000
_cell.length_b   1.000
_cell.length_c   1.000
_cell.angle_alpha   90.00
_cell.angle_beta   90.00
_cell.angle_gamma   90.00
#
_symmetry.space_group_name_H-M   'P 1'
#
loop_
_entity.id
_entity.type
_entity.pdbx_description
1 polymer ?
#
loop_
_entity_poly.entity_id
_entity_poly.type
_entity_poly.pdbx_seq_one_letter_code
_entity_poly.pdbx_strand_id
1 'polypeptide(L)'
;MEGQNSIHDYDVVVSYNENELNNFLLQRAAEVGTPTSEGLKWVEHTKGTVPPTPIHDFDEEYTNTLEVAFGSPSLQILDREGNITFSAPMTGSKTVVRDSDGREKITKFANVKVVITASLSTVSGTTNAAGKFTPDPSPDPSRANEVRIIESGNDTALGVCIDFPSLLAVDFYNDGQGGNSPDDLDQLTSLVKAKIERRFKDSGFQYCLAGLNNEKPQDPAGMKFTLNLPSHEIKADGYDNTTTMGVSSHLDGFHFNLNSPKTKLDIAAANSTSTPPIKVSYASGTLNMGWSHSTPGREGHHEYGSVDLDFTFTGTATWTRGPNPEQHPNQLGMSFSFASVLGVKVNPKNHTIWERMCGASDALPPHAKDIHPEAPKISIDMSPMDFFLTTNLLFPGEHIFHMDDPGQTTELQGLMTPRDTILTGTIKRVAV
;
A
#
# COMPACT_ATOMS: atom_id res chain seq x y z
N MET A 1 23.68 -6.86 -18.71
CA MET A 1 22.35 -6.64 -19.31
C MET A 1 22.27 -5.20 -19.76
N GLU A 2 22.27 -4.95 -21.07
CA GLU A 2 22.12 -3.61 -21.67
C GLU A 2 20.75 -3.55 -22.34
N GLY A 3 19.87 -2.65 -21.88
CA GLY A 3 18.62 -2.29 -22.56
C GLY A 3 17.29 -2.77 -21.96
N GLN A 4 17.27 -3.39 -20.76
CA GLN A 4 16.03 -3.74 -20.06
C GLN A 4 16.01 -3.16 -18.65
N ASN A 5 14.81 -2.84 -18.15
CA ASN A 5 14.55 -2.43 -16.78
C ASN A 5 15.21 -3.44 -15.84
N SER A 6 16.34 -3.04 -15.24
CA SER A 6 17.14 -3.87 -14.37
C SER A 6 17.15 -3.24 -12.99
N ILE A 7 16.99 -4.07 -11.98
CA ILE A 7 17.10 -3.70 -10.58
C ILE A 7 18.54 -3.74 -10.08
N HIS A 8 19.55 -3.85 -10.96
CA HIS A 8 20.98 -3.73 -10.62
C HIS A 8 21.41 -4.46 -9.33
N ASP A 9 21.18 -5.77 -9.27
CA ASP A 9 21.55 -6.67 -8.16
C ASP A 9 20.77 -6.46 -6.83
N TYR A 10 19.76 -5.58 -6.80
CA TYR A 10 18.82 -5.47 -5.68
C TYR A 10 17.71 -6.51 -5.77
N ASP A 11 17.26 -7.10 -4.65
CA ASP A 11 16.13 -8.03 -4.63
C ASP A 11 14.78 -7.30 -4.78
N VAL A 12 14.66 -6.11 -4.20
CA VAL A 12 13.45 -5.28 -4.22
C VAL A 12 13.85 -3.82 -4.40
N VAL A 13 13.17 -3.12 -5.30
CA VAL A 13 13.29 -1.67 -5.50
C VAL A 13 11.95 -1.01 -5.19
N VAL A 14 11.97 -0.03 -4.29
CA VAL A 14 10.82 0.80 -3.97
C VAL A 14 11.03 2.18 -4.58
N SER A 15 10.07 2.66 -5.35
CA SER A 15 10.10 3.97 -5.98
C SER A 15 8.90 4.80 -5.55
N TYR A 16 9.11 6.09 -5.31
CA TYR A 16 8.07 7.04 -4.96
C TYR A 16 7.91 8.10 -6.06
N ASN A 17 6.69 8.60 -6.23
CA ASN A 17 6.43 9.73 -7.10
C ASN A 17 6.86 11.04 -6.40
N GLU A 18 7.64 11.88 -7.07
CA GLU A 18 8.14 13.14 -6.50
C GLU A 18 7.00 14.10 -6.08
N ASN A 19 5.91 14.17 -6.84
CA ASN A 19 4.77 15.04 -6.49
C ASN A 19 4.04 14.53 -5.25
N GLU A 20 3.91 13.21 -5.10
CA GLU A 20 3.30 12.60 -3.91
C GLU A 20 4.18 12.79 -2.67
N LEU A 21 5.50 12.64 -2.81
CA LEU A 21 6.46 12.96 -1.75
C LEU A 21 6.36 14.42 -1.32
N ASN A 22 6.24 15.35 -2.28
CA ASN A 22 6.07 16.77 -1.99
C ASN A 22 4.78 17.06 -1.20
N ASN A 23 3.66 16.46 -1.60
CA ASN A 23 2.40 16.58 -0.86
C ASN A 23 2.51 16.01 0.56
N PHE A 24 3.16 14.85 0.70
CA PHE A 24 3.41 14.23 2.00
C PHE A 24 4.29 15.11 2.90
N LEU A 25 5.34 15.72 2.35
CA LEU A 25 6.22 16.61 3.10
C LEU A 25 5.50 17.86 3.59
N LEU A 26 4.60 18.44 2.78
CA LEU A 26 3.76 19.56 3.19
C LEU A 26 2.81 19.17 4.34
N GLN A 27 2.21 17.98 4.27
CA GLN A 27 1.38 17.47 5.36
C GLN A 27 2.22 17.23 6.63
N ARG A 28 3.38 16.58 6.49
CA ARG A 28 4.28 16.28 7.60
C ARG A 28 4.79 17.55 8.26
N ALA A 29 5.09 18.57 7.45
CA ALA A 29 5.48 19.87 7.93
C ALA A 29 4.44 20.47 8.87
N ALA A 30 3.15 20.30 8.54
CA ALA A 30 2.02 20.80 9.31
C ALA A 30 1.86 20.06 10.63
N GLU A 31 2.05 18.74 10.61
CA GLU A 31 1.97 17.91 11.82
C GLU A 31 3.07 18.20 12.84
N VAL A 32 4.31 18.43 12.37
CA VAL A 32 5.47 18.54 13.24
C VAL A 32 5.66 20.00 13.72
N GLY A 33 4.83 20.95 13.28
CA GLY A 33 4.94 22.37 13.66
C GLY A 33 6.24 22.99 13.15
N THR A 34 6.68 22.52 11.99
CA THR A 34 7.99 22.83 11.43
C THR A 34 7.95 24.09 10.58
N PRO A 35 9.12 24.61 10.17
CA PRO A 35 9.21 25.90 9.52
C PRO A 35 8.53 25.99 8.12
N THR A 36 7.99 24.89 7.62
CA THR A 36 7.49 24.70 6.25
C THR A 36 5.96 24.69 6.12
N SER A 37 5.19 24.66 7.21
CA SER A 37 3.72 24.51 7.15
C SER A 37 2.89 25.74 7.47
N GLU A 38 3.41 26.68 8.24
CA GLU A 38 2.73 27.97 8.51
C GLU A 38 3.35 29.14 7.76
N GLY A 39 4.29 28.86 6.84
CA GLY A 39 5.23 29.84 6.33
C GLY A 39 6.12 30.30 7.48
N LEU A 40 7.43 30.19 7.33
CA LEU A 40 8.37 30.55 8.39
C LEU A 40 8.32 32.06 8.63
N LYS A 41 7.35 32.52 9.43
CA LYS A 41 7.23 33.91 9.81
C LYS A 41 7.96 34.12 11.11
N TRP A 42 9.11 34.76 11.03
CA TRP A 42 9.77 35.28 12.21
C TRP A 42 9.98 36.77 12.07
N VAL A 43 9.85 37.46 13.22
CA VAL A 43 10.15 38.88 13.37
C VAL A 43 11.27 38.97 14.38
N GLU A 44 12.38 39.58 14.00
CA GLU A 44 13.50 39.78 14.91
C GLU A 44 13.84 41.24 15.07
N HIS A 45 13.95 41.68 16.32
CA HIS A 45 14.38 43.02 16.68
C HIS A 45 15.84 42.99 17.15
N THR A 46 16.73 43.67 16.45
CA THR A 46 18.13 43.81 16.84
C THR A 46 18.45 45.28 17.04
N LYS A 47 18.99 45.65 18.20
CA LYS A 47 19.62 46.95 18.42
C LYS A 47 21.08 46.90 18.03
N GLY A 48 21.57 47.90 17.32
CA GLY A 48 22.98 47.99 16.96
C GLY A 48 23.46 49.42 16.75
N THR A 49 24.77 49.53 16.54
CA THR A 49 25.47 50.74 16.09
C THR A 49 26.14 50.42 14.74
N VAL A 50 25.93 51.24 13.71
CA VAL A 50 26.57 51.01 12.39
C VAL A 50 27.85 51.84 12.41
N PRO A 51 29.02 51.26 12.09
CA PRO A 51 30.19 52.09 11.86
C PRO A 51 29.90 53.08 10.72
N PRO A 52 30.34 54.34 10.83
CA PRO A 52 30.02 55.37 9.85
C PRO A 52 30.40 54.93 8.44
N THR A 53 29.45 54.99 7.52
CA THR A 53 29.68 54.77 6.09
C THR A 53 29.51 56.10 5.36
N PRO A 54 30.05 56.27 4.13
CA PRO A 54 29.95 57.53 3.37
C PRO A 54 28.52 58.01 3.06
N ILE A 55 27.50 57.20 3.37
CA ILE A 55 26.07 57.46 3.17
C ILE A 55 25.36 57.71 4.52
N HIS A 56 26.00 57.40 5.65
CA HIS A 56 25.42 57.48 7.00
C HIS A 56 26.37 58.21 7.95
N ASP A 57 26.04 59.48 8.24
CA ASP A 57 26.82 60.42 9.05
C ASP A 57 26.84 60.15 10.58
N PHE A 58 26.40 58.98 11.06
CA PHE A 58 26.06 58.84 12.48
C PHE A 58 26.46 57.51 13.14
N ASP A 59 27.12 57.63 14.32
CA ASP A 59 27.15 56.65 15.43
C ASP A 59 25.79 56.66 16.15
N GLU A 60 24.71 56.32 15.46
CA GLU A 60 23.36 56.32 16.05
C GLU A 60 22.84 54.90 16.30
N GLU A 61 22.17 54.72 17.44
CA GLU A 61 21.42 53.50 17.73
C GLU A 61 20.25 53.35 16.74
N TYR A 62 20.05 52.13 16.27
CA TYR A 62 18.90 51.78 15.44
C TYR A 62 18.29 50.47 15.91
N THR A 63 17.01 50.31 15.62
CA THR A 63 16.27 49.06 15.77
C THR A 63 16.04 48.45 14.38
N ASN A 64 16.66 47.30 14.12
CA ASN A 64 16.39 46.48 12.94
C ASN A 64 15.23 45.53 13.24
N THR A 65 14.20 45.54 12.42
CA THR A 65 13.13 44.55 12.39
C THR A 65 13.23 43.75 11.10
N LEU A 66 13.51 42.45 11.20
CA LEU A 66 13.56 41.54 10.05
C LEU A 66 12.31 40.66 10.06
N GLU A 67 11.50 40.74 9.00
CA GLU A 67 10.38 39.85 8.73
C GLU A 67 10.70 39.00 7.50
N VAL A 68 10.54 37.69 7.60
CA VAL A 68 10.68 36.74 6.49
C VAL A 68 9.49 35.79 6.53
N ALA A 69 9.03 35.31 5.39
CA ALA A 69 8.00 34.30 5.24
C ALA A 69 8.32 33.40 4.03
N PHE A 70 8.24 32.08 4.21
CA PHE A 70 8.36 31.10 3.13
C PHE A 70 6.99 30.68 2.60
N GLY A 71 6.91 30.49 1.28
CA GLY A 71 5.82 29.78 0.62
C GLY A 71 5.96 28.26 0.75
N SER A 72 5.11 27.53 0.04
CA SER A 72 5.14 26.08 0.02
C SER A 72 6.46 25.57 -0.59
N PRO A 73 7.23 24.73 0.13
CA PRO A 73 8.46 24.15 -0.40
C PRO A 73 8.19 23.05 -1.43
N SER A 74 9.18 22.85 -2.31
CA SER A 74 9.30 21.68 -3.19
C SER A 74 10.64 20.99 -2.96
N LEU A 75 10.61 19.69 -2.72
CA LEU A 75 11.74 18.76 -2.70
C LEU A 75 12.05 18.30 -4.12
N GLN A 76 13.33 18.27 -4.44
CA GLN A 76 13.90 17.67 -5.65
C GLN A 76 15.10 16.81 -5.25
N ILE A 77 15.21 15.61 -5.82
CA ILE A 77 16.39 14.75 -5.68
C ILE A 77 17.39 15.15 -6.76
N LEU A 78 18.63 15.48 -6.35
CA LEU A 78 19.65 15.99 -7.26
C LEU A 78 20.47 14.88 -7.89
N ASP A 79 20.86 13.88 -7.10
CA ASP A 79 21.86 12.89 -7.51
C ASP A 79 21.69 11.54 -6.80
N ARG A 80 22.63 10.62 -7.08
CA ARG A 80 22.62 9.26 -6.54
C ARG A 80 23.22 9.19 -5.13
N GLU A 81 23.94 10.22 -4.73
CA GLU A 81 24.52 10.41 -3.41
C GLU A 81 23.45 10.84 -2.39
N GLY A 82 22.18 10.90 -2.81
CA GLY A 82 21.05 11.22 -1.95
C GLY A 82 20.99 12.70 -1.60
N ASN A 83 21.68 13.57 -2.36
CA ASN A 83 21.54 15.00 -2.18
C ASN A 83 20.18 15.45 -2.68
N ILE A 84 19.57 16.34 -1.92
CA ILE A 84 18.24 16.89 -2.19
C ILE A 84 18.26 18.40 -2.03
N THR A 85 17.33 19.05 -2.71
CA THR A 85 17.05 20.48 -2.50
C THR A 85 15.63 20.70 -2.11
N PHE A 86 15.42 21.52 -1.09
CA PHE A 86 14.16 22.18 -0.81
C PHE A 86 14.21 23.58 -1.40
N SER A 87 13.27 23.90 -2.28
CA SER A 87 13.11 25.26 -2.78
C SER A 87 11.77 25.83 -2.36
N ALA A 88 11.75 27.06 -1.88
CA ALA A 88 10.52 27.76 -1.53
C ALA A 88 10.59 29.22 -1.98
N PRO A 89 9.48 29.81 -2.47
CA PRO A 89 9.36 31.25 -2.57
C PRO A 89 9.56 31.88 -1.19
N MET A 90 10.22 33.03 -1.14
CA MET A 90 10.46 33.80 0.07
C MET A 90 9.99 35.24 -0.15
N THR A 91 9.25 35.74 0.82
CA THR A 91 8.88 37.15 0.92
C THR A 91 9.34 37.70 2.26
N GLY A 92 9.47 39.01 2.38
CA GLY A 92 9.83 39.62 3.65
C GLY A 92 10.16 41.09 3.55
N SER A 93 10.62 41.65 4.66
CA SER A 93 11.14 43.00 4.72
C SER A 93 12.14 43.18 5.86
N LYS A 94 13.08 44.09 5.66
CA LYS A 94 13.91 44.65 6.70
C LYS A 94 13.49 46.10 6.95
N THR A 95 13.03 46.37 8.15
CA THR A 95 12.73 47.71 8.66
C THR A 95 13.89 48.16 9.53
N VAL A 96 14.48 49.31 9.23
CA VAL A 96 15.49 49.96 10.07
C VAL A 96 14.89 51.23 10.62
N VAL A 97 14.70 51.31 11.93
CA VAL A 97 14.20 52.52 12.62
C VAL A 97 15.36 53.17 13.34
N ARG A 98 15.57 54.45 13.08
CA ARG A 98 16.58 55.26 13.77
C ARG A 98 16.04 55.71 15.12
N ASP A 99 16.73 55.37 16.21
CA ASP A 99 16.20 55.64 17.56
C ASP A 99 16.16 57.15 17.88
N SER A 100 16.99 57.97 17.22
CA SER A 100 17.11 59.41 17.46
C SER A 100 15.89 60.23 16.99
N ASP A 101 15.25 59.87 15.89
CA ASP A 101 14.14 60.63 15.29
C ASP A 101 12.99 59.78 14.74
N GLY A 102 13.06 58.46 14.91
CA GLY A 102 12.05 57.51 14.47
C GLY A 102 11.94 57.36 12.95
N ARG A 103 12.87 57.88 12.15
CA ARG A 103 12.84 57.64 10.69
C ARG A 103 13.02 56.16 10.39
N GLU A 104 12.15 55.67 9.53
CA GLU A 104 12.14 54.27 9.09
C GLU A 104 12.65 54.15 7.65
N LYS A 105 13.48 53.13 7.41
CA LYS A 105 13.80 52.64 6.07
C LYS A 105 13.34 51.19 5.95
N ILE A 106 12.44 50.93 5.01
CA ILE A 106 11.93 49.58 4.71
C ILE A 106 12.54 49.08 3.41
N THR A 107 13.27 47.98 3.47
CA THR A 107 13.72 47.21 2.30
C THR A 107 12.85 45.98 2.18
N LYS A 108 12.09 45.82 1.09
CA LYS A 108 11.26 44.63 0.84
C LYS A 108 12.05 43.58 0.06
N PHE A 109 11.91 42.33 0.45
CA PHE A 109 12.39 41.17 -0.28
C PHE A 109 11.20 40.58 -1.03
N ALA A 110 11.13 40.84 -2.34
CA ALA A 110 10.12 40.26 -3.23
C ALA A 110 10.83 39.39 -4.25
N ASN A 111 10.12 38.39 -4.79
CA ASN A 111 10.62 37.55 -5.88
C ASN A 111 11.92 36.81 -5.54
N VAL A 112 12.12 36.45 -4.27
CA VAL A 112 13.27 35.67 -3.80
C VAL A 112 12.85 34.21 -3.68
N LYS A 113 13.73 33.30 -4.08
CA LYS A 113 13.63 31.87 -3.84
C LYS A 113 14.74 31.45 -2.90
N VAL A 114 14.39 30.82 -1.78
CA VAL A 114 15.37 30.13 -0.94
C VAL A 114 15.57 28.71 -1.46
N VAL A 115 16.80 28.24 -1.50
CA VAL A 115 17.16 26.86 -1.82
C VAL A 115 18.01 26.31 -0.68
N ILE A 116 17.56 25.22 -0.09
CA ILE A 116 18.21 24.53 1.03
C ILE A 116 18.65 23.18 0.51
N THR A 117 19.95 22.93 0.53
CA THR A 117 20.55 21.68 0.09
C THR A 117 20.88 20.82 1.31
N ALA A 118 20.40 19.58 1.31
CA ALA A 118 20.61 18.59 2.36
C ALA A 118 20.93 17.22 1.73
N SER A 119 21.24 16.23 2.55
CA SER A 119 21.34 14.83 2.15
C SER A 119 20.24 14.00 2.79
N LEU A 120 19.93 12.87 2.16
CA LEU A 120 19.17 11.79 2.77
C LEU A 120 20.12 10.90 3.58
N SER A 121 19.70 10.56 4.79
CA SER A 121 20.42 9.67 5.67
C SER A 121 19.48 8.58 6.18
N THR A 122 19.99 7.36 6.31
CA THR A 122 19.25 6.26 6.93
C THR A 122 19.53 6.26 8.43
N VAL A 123 18.48 6.34 9.24
CA VAL A 123 18.55 6.45 10.71
C VAL A 123 17.80 5.31 11.38
N SER A 124 18.22 4.93 12.59
CA SER A 124 17.46 4.00 13.44
C SER A 124 16.25 4.69 14.07
N GLY A 125 15.23 3.90 14.38
CA GLY A 125 14.03 4.34 15.06
C GLY A 125 13.06 3.19 15.29
N THR A 126 11.79 3.55 15.47
CA THR A 126 10.69 2.60 15.69
C THR A 126 9.51 2.93 14.79
N THR A 127 8.69 1.92 14.50
CA THR A 127 7.40 2.11 13.82
C THR A 127 6.26 1.86 14.79
N ASN A 128 5.17 2.62 14.68
CA ASN A 128 3.94 2.28 15.40
C ASN A 128 3.07 1.31 14.57
N ALA A 129 1.97 0.82 15.17
CA ALA A 129 1.02 -0.09 14.51
C ALA A 129 0.37 0.49 13.24
N ALA A 130 0.38 1.81 13.04
CA ALA A 130 -0.10 2.47 11.84
C ALA A 130 1.01 2.62 10.76
N GLY A 131 2.21 2.07 10.99
CA GLY A 131 3.35 2.17 10.08
C GLY A 131 4.10 3.51 10.14
N LYS A 132 3.78 4.39 11.09
CA LYS A 132 4.47 5.68 11.23
C LYS A 132 5.84 5.48 11.88
N PHE A 133 6.89 5.85 11.15
CA PHE A 133 8.26 5.84 11.65
C PHE A 133 8.56 7.04 12.57
N THR A 134 9.28 6.78 13.66
CA THR A 134 9.80 7.78 14.59
C THR A 134 11.29 7.52 14.80
N PRO A 135 12.19 8.44 14.40
CA PRO A 135 13.61 8.30 14.65
C PRO A 135 13.93 8.21 16.14
N ASP A 136 15.03 7.54 16.47
CA ASP A 136 15.57 7.56 17.84
C ASP A 136 15.97 9.00 18.25
N PRO A 137 16.03 9.32 19.55
CA PRO A 137 16.44 10.64 20.02
C PRO A 137 17.87 11.03 19.63
N SER A 138 18.75 10.04 19.42
CA SER A 138 20.14 10.21 19.00
C SER A 138 20.45 9.15 17.94
N PRO A 139 19.88 9.30 16.73
CA PRO A 139 20.06 8.30 15.69
C PRO A 139 21.51 8.25 15.24
N ASP A 140 21.95 7.09 14.77
CA ASP A 140 23.24 6.90 14.09
C ASP A 140 23.01 6.98 12.57
N PRO A 141 23.14 8.17 11.94
CA PRO A 141 22.85 8.33 10.52
C PRO A 141 23.91 7.64 9.67
N SER A 142 23.45 6.86 8.70
CA SER A 142 24.27 6.36 7.59
C SER A 142 24.00 7.17 6.34
N ARG A 143 25.03 7.32 5.52
CA ARG A 143 24.93 8.07 4.26
C ARG A 143 24.08 7.30 3.25
N ALA A 144 23.57 8.01 2.26
CA ALA A 144 22.99 7.36 1.10
C ALA A 144 23.98 6.35 0.48
N ASN A 145 23.45 5.24 -0.04
CA ASN A 145 24.18 4.09 -0.58
C ASN A 145 24.96 3.23 0.43
N GLU A 146 24.91 3.56 1.72
CA GLU A 146 25.45 2.69 2.75
C GLU A 146 24.46 1.55 3.08
N VAL A 147 24.98 0.32 3.12
CA VAL A 147 24.17 -0.86 3.45
C VAL A 147 23.94 -0.91 4.95
N ARG A 148 22.67 -0.99 5.38
CA ARG A 148 22.28 -1.14 6.78
C ARG A 148 21.54 -2.45 6.97
N ILE A 149 21.86 -3.14 8.07
CA ILE A 149 21.22 -4.41 8.45
C ILE A 149 20.17 -4.11 9.51
N ILE A 150 18.96 -4.61 9.31
CA ILE A 150 17.90 -4.59 10.34
C ILE A 150 17.92 -5.92 11.08
N GLU A 151 18.46 -5.95 12.30
CA GLU A 151 18.55 -7.17 13.10
C GLU A 151 17.15 -7.64 13.54
N SER A 152 16.86 -8.92 13.30
CA SER A 152 15.60 -9.56 13.70
C SER A 152 15.36 -9.48 15.21
N GLY A 153 14.15 -9.07 15.63
CA GLY A 153 13.62 -9.32 16.97
C GLY A 153 13.71 -8.17 17.98
N ASN A 154 14.32 -7.06 17.60
CA ASN A 154 14.16 -5.78 18.28
C ASN A 154 13.19 -4.97 17.43
N ASP A 155 12.23 -4.21 17.97
CA ASP A 155 11.27 -3.36 17.22
C ASP A 155 11.96 -2.18 16.48
N THR A 156 13.18 -2.43 15.99
CA THR A 156 14.07 -1.54 15.30
C THR A 156 13.60 -1.42 13.86
N ALA A 157 13.31 -0.18 13.50
CA ALA A 157 13.07 0.23 12.14
C ALA A 157 14.24 1.09 11.65
N LEU A 158 14.43 1.11 10.35
CA LEU A 158 15.26 2.10 9.67
C LEU A 158 14.35 3.09 8.95
N GLY A 159 14.64 4.38 9.08
CA GLY A 159 13.97 5.43 8.34
C GLY A 159 14.92 6.10 7.38
N VAL A 160 14.45 6.43 6.18
CA VAL A 160 15.16 7.32 5.27
C VAL A 160 14.68 8.73 5.56
N CYS A 161 15.54 9.56 6.15
CA CYS A 161 15.18 10.89 6.62
C CYS A 161 16.10 11.96 6.04
N ILE A 162 15.59 13.19 6.02
CA ILE A 162 16.37 14.36 5.63
C ILE A 162 17.33 14.72 6.76
N ASP A 163 18.62 14.83 6.45
CA ASP A 163 19.67 15.17 7.40
C ASP A 163 19.85 16.69 7.50
N PHE A 164 18.95 17.33 8.23
CA PHE A 164 19.09 18.75 8.54
C PHE A 164 20.22 19.10 9.51
N PRO A 165 20.63 18.24 10.46
CA PRO A 165 21.84 18.49 11.25
C PRO A 165 23.09 18.73 10.38
N SER A 166 23.19 17.99 9.26
CA SER A 166 24.31 18.04 8.31
C SER A 166 23.96 18.82 7.03
N LEU A 167 23.19 19.91 7.14
CA LEU A 167 22.88 20.80 6.00
C LEU A 167 24.11 21.14 5.16
N LEU A 168 23.97 21.01 3.83
CA LEU A 168 25.05 21.26 2.88
C LEU A 168 25.12 22.75 2.50
N ALA A 169 23.97 23.37 2.21
CA ALA A 169 23.91 24.76 1.81
C ALA A 169 22.54 25.41 2.05
N VAL A 170 22.55 26.73 2.18
CA VAL A 170 21.38 27.60 2.09
C VAL A 170 21.74 28.78 1.20
N ASP A 171 21.02 28.90 0.09
CA ASP A 171 21.29 29.88 -0.97
C ASP A 171 20.02 30.64 -1.35
N PHE A 172 20.19 31.85 -1.89
CA PHE A 172 19.11 32.75 -2.28
C PHE A 172 19.25 33.11 -3.74
N TYR A 173 18.15 33.03 -4.48
CA TYR A 173 18.08 33.35 -5.89
C TYR A 173 16.91 34.28 -6.16
N ASN A 174 16.98 35.05 -7.24
CA ASN A 174 15.77 35.64 -7.81
C ASN A 174 14.91 34.51 -8.41
N ASP A 175 13.59 34.55 -8.23
CA ASP A 175 12.65 33.53 -8.70
C ASP A 175 12.36 33.56 -10.22
N GLY A 176 13.05 34.44 -10.95
CA GLY A 176 12.88 34.65 -12.39
C GLY A 176 11.98 35.83 -12.75
N GLN A 177 11.24 36.41 -11.80
CA GLN A 177 10.45 37.64 -12.04
C GLN A 177 11.24 38.93 -11.77
N GLY A 178 12.51 38.81 -11.35
CA GLY A 178 13.43 39.92 -11.13
C GLY A 178 13.09 40.77 -9.91
N GLY A 179 14.01 41.64 -9.50
CA GLY A 179 13.75 42.67 -8.48
C GLY A 179 14.90 42.98 -7.54
N ASN A 180 15.75 42.01 -7.21
CA ASN A 180 16.87 42.21 -6.28
C ASN A 180 18.19 42.24 -7.05
N SER A 181 19.03 43.23 -6.77
CA SER A 181 20.42 43.25 -7.24
C SER A 181 21.26 42.17 -6.54
N PRO A 182 22.43 41.78 -7.09
CA PRO A 182 23.35 40.88 -6.39
C PRO A 182 23.69 41.37 -4.97
N ASP A 183 23.91 42.69 -4.81
CA ASP A 183 24.20 43.30 -3.50
C ASP A 183 23.03 43.14 -2.51
N ASP A 184 21.78 43.22 -2.99
CA ASP A 184 20.58 42.99 -2.15
C ASP A 184 20.50 41.53 -1.69
N LEU A 185 20.84 40.57 -2.57
CA LEU A 185 20.87 39.14 -2.23
C LEU A 185 22.02 38.80 -1.28
N ASP A 186 23.20 39.42 -1.45
CA ASP A 186 24.33 39.26 -0.53
C ASP A 186 23.98 39.83 0.86
N GLN A 187 23.35 41.00 0.89
CA GLN A 187 22.88 41.59 2.15
C GLN A 187 21.84 40.68 2.82
N LEU A 188 20.85 40.17 2.07
CA LEU A 188 19.86 39.23 2.58
C LEU A 188 20.54 37.98 3.15
N THR A 189 21.46 37.38 2.37
CA THR A 189 22.21 36.18 2.75
C THR A 189 22.93 36.39 4.08
N SER A 190 23.64 37.51 4.23
CA SER A 190 24.36 37.82 5.48
C SER A 190 23.46 37.95 6.71
N LEU A 191 22.19 38.34 6.53
CA LEU A 191 21.24 38.57 7.61
C LEU A 191 20.47 37.32 8.03
N VAL A 192 20.15 36.43 7.09
CA VAL A 192 19.13 35.39 7.33
C VAL A 192 19.68 33.96 7.22
N LYS A 193 20.79 33.75 6.50
CA LYS A 193 21.35 32.41 6.24
C LYS A 193 21.60 31.61 7.52
N ALA A 194 22.38 32.16 8.45
CA ALA A 194 22.73 31.47 9.69
C ALA A 194 21.49 31.11 10.54
N LYS A 195 20.41 31.89 10.45
CA LYS A 195 19.17 31.68 11.20
C LYS A 195 18.35 30.54 10.59
N ILE A 196 18.25 30.52 9.26
CA ILE A 196 17.61 29.40 8.54
C ILE A 196 18.40 28.12 8.81
N GLU A 197 19.73 28.15 8.65
CA GLU A 197 20.59 26.98 8.92
C GLU A 197 20.36 26.45 10.33
N ARG A 198 20.37 27.33 11.34
CA ARG A 198 20.10 26.93 12.73
C ARG A 198 18.73 26.30 12.89
N ARG A 199 17.69 26.94 12.34
CA ARG A 199 16.30 26.47 12.48
C ARG A 199 16.08 25.08 11.87
N PHE A 200 16.67 24.83 10.70
CA PHE A 200 16.61 23.51 10.08
C PHE A 200 17.46 22.50 10.85
N LYS A 201 18.68 22.84 11.28
CA LYS A 201 19.51 21.98 12.15
C LYS A 201 18.77 21.56 13.43
N ASP A 202 18.08 22.49 14.07
CA ASP A 202 17.27 22.24 15.27
C ASP A 202 16.07 21.29 15.01
N SER A 203 15.66 21.11 13.75
CA SER A 203 14.58 20.18 13.38
C SER A 203 15.03 18.71 13.33
N GLY A 204 16.34 18.43 13.36
CA GLY A 204 16.89 17.08 13.40
C GLY A 204 16.40 16.19 12.24
N PHE A 205 16.11 14.92 12.54
CA PHE A 205 15.65 13.90 11.59
C PHE A 205 14.13 13.73 11.55
N GLN A 206 13.36 14.77 11.90
CA GLN A 206 11.90 14.65 12.03
C GLN A 206 11.15 14.40 10.72
N TYR A 207 11.83 14.59 9.58
CA TYR A 207 11.28 14.42 8.25
C TYR A 207 11.81 13.15 7.61
N CYS A 208 11.03 12.09 7.73
CA CYS A 208 11.33 10.80 7.16
C CYS A 208 10.41 10.53 5.97
N LEU A 209 11.01 10.16 4.85
CA LEU A 209 10.33 9.84 3.59
C LEU A 209 9.78 8.41 3.59
N ALA A 210 10.49 7.51 4.27
CA ALA A 210 10.15 6.10 4.36
C ALA A 210 10.57 5.52 5.70
N GLY A 211 9.88 4.46 6.12
CA GLY A 211 10.26 3.61 7.24
C GLY A 211 10.23 2.15 6.80
N LEU A 212 11.25 1.40 7.18
CA LEU A 212 11.38 -0.03 6.96
C LEU A 212 11.51 -0.69 8.33
N ASN A 213 10.67 -1.67 8.63
CA ASN A 213 10.77 -2.48 9.84
C ASN A 213 10.91 -3.95 9.45
N ASN A 214 11.35 -4.76 10.41
CA ASN A 214 11.36 -6.21 10.29
C ASN A 214 10.33 -6.86 11.22
N GLU A 215 9.40 -6.07 11.75
CA GLU A 215 8.30 -6.59 12.54
C GLU A 215 7.55 -7.61 11.71
N LYS A 216 7.42 -8.83 12.25
CA LYS A 216 6.56 -9.83 11.65
C LYS A 216 5.19 -9.18 11.49
N PRO A 217 4.59 -9.20 10.29
CA PRO A 217 3.28 -8.64 10.14
C PRO A 217 2.34 -9.28 11.17
N GLN A 218 1.79 -8.46 12.05
CA GLN A 218 0.91 -8.85 13.18
C GLN A 218 -0.43 -9.47 12.71
N ASP A 219 -0.59 -9.73 11.41
CA ASP A 219 -1.77 -10.38 10.88
C ASP A 219 -1.48 -11.88 10.65
N PRO A 220 -1.80 -12.76 11.61
CA PRO A 220 -1.65 -14.21 11.43
C PRO A 220 -2.62 -14.79 10.39
N ALA A 221 -3.46 -13.96 9.75
CA ALA A 221 -4.54 -14.42 8.88
C ALA A 221 -4.06 -14.97 7.52
N GLY A 222 -2.77 -14.91 7.21
CA GLY A 222 -2.20 -15.33 5.93
C GLY A 222 -2.63 -14.42 4.77
N MET A 223 -2.56 -14.91 3.53
CA MET A 223 -2.90 -14.13 2.34
C MET A 223 -4.37 -14.33 1.92
N LYS A 224 -5.04 -13.25 1.51
CA LYS A 224 -6.42 -13.29 1.00
C LYS A 224 -6.50 -12.64 -0.37
N PHE A 225 -6.99 -13.38 -1.34
CA PHE A 225 -7.19 -12.90 -2.70
C PHE A 225 -8.65 -13.01 -3.10
N THR A 226 -9.04 -12.18 -4.06
CA THR A 226 -10.29 -12.37 -4.81
C THR A 226 -9.94 -12.67 -6.25
N LEU A 227 -10.53 -13.71 -6.81
CA LEU A 227 -10.30 -14.14 -8.19
C LEU A 227 -11.63 -14.41 -8.90
N ASN A 228 -11.62 -14.27 -10.22
CA ASN A 228 -12.74 -14.71 -11.05
C ASN A 228 -12.46 -16.16 -11.45
N LEU A 229 -13.37 -17.08 -11.15
CA LEU A 229 -13.29 -18.42 -11.71
C LEU A 229 -13.54 -18.37 -13.24
N PRO A 230 -13.08 -19.38 -14.00
CA PRO A 230 -13.48 -19.52 -15.40
C PRO A 230 -14.99 -19.46 -15.54
N SER A 231 -15.47 -18.78 -16.58
CA SER A 231 -16.89 -18.68 -16.87
C SER A 231 -17.46 -20.08 -17.08
N HIS A 232 -18.36 -20.50 -16.21
CA HIS A 232 -19.09 -21.75 -16.33
C HIS A 232 -20.54 -21.51 -15.91
N GLU A 233 -21.44 -21.64 -16.88
CA GLU A 233 -22.87 -21.49 -16.62
C GLU A 233 -23.39 -22.73 -15.91
N ILE A 234 -23.96 -22.52 -14.72
CA ILE A 234 -24.73 -23.50 -13.99
C ILE A 234 -26.18 -23.21 -14.28
N LYS A 235 -26.90 -24.18 -14.83
CA LYS A 235 -28.32 -24.04 -15.13
C LYS A 235 -29.09 -25.31 -14.82
N ALA A 236 -30.34 -25.13 -14.42
CA ALA A 236 -31.35 -26.17 -14.44
C ALA A 236 -32.55 -25.62 -15.21
N ASP A 237 -33.03 -26.37 -16.19
CA ASP A 237 -34.21 -25.99 -16.94
C ASP A 237 -35.44 -26.03 -16.03
N GLY A 238 -36.39 -25.13 -16.29
CA GLY A 238 -37.69 -25.16 -15.63
C GLY A 238 -38.42 -26.46 -15.93
N TYR A 239 -39.33 -26.83 -15.04
CA TYR A 239 -40.11 -28.05 -15.14
C TYR A 239 -41.59 -27.71 -15.20
N ASP A 240 -42.23 -28.09 -16.30
CA ASP A 240 -43.68 -28.10 -16.46
C ASP A 240 -44.16 -29.51 -16.72
N ASN A 241 -45.05 -30.03 -15.87
CA ASN A 241 -45.65 -31.34 -16.05
C ASN A 241 -47.14 -31.27 -15.81
N THR A 242 -47.92 -31.71 -16.80
CA THR A 242 -49.36 -31.93 -16.66
C THR A 242 -49.65 -33.41 -16.87
N THR A 243 -50.15 -34.06 -15.83
CA THR A 243 -50.54 -35.48 -15.91
C THR A 243 -51.81 -35.65 -16.72
N THR A 244 -52.09 -36.86 -17.20
CA THR A 244 -53.36 -37.20 -17.88
C THR A 244 -54.60 -36.98 -17.01
N MET A 245 -54.43 -36.97 -15.69
CA MET A 245 -55.48 -36.64 -14.74
C MET A 245 -55.65 -35.14 -14.52
N GLY A 246 -54.90 -34.28 -15.22
CA GLY A 246 -54.97 -32.82 -15.15
C GLY A 246 -54.24 -32.18 -13.97
N VAL A 247 -53.46 -32.96 -13.19
CA VAL A 247 -52.56 -32.40 -12.18
C VAL A 247 -51.42 -31.69 -12.88
N SER A 248 -51.24 -30.38 -12.63
CA SER A 248 -50.17 -29.57 -13.20
C SER A 248 -49.16 -29.16 -12.13
N SER A 249 -47.88 -29.32 -12.41
CA SER A 249 -46.77 -28.84 -11.59
C SER A 249 -45.86 -27.96 -12.43
N HIS A 250 -45.42 -26.85 -11.84
CA HIS A 250 -44.49 -25.88 -12.43
C HIS A 250 -43.35 -25.60 -11.44
N LEU A 251 -42.13 -25.50 -11.95
CA LEU A 251 -40.94 -25.05 -11.23
C LEU A 251 -40.12 -24.18 -12.17
N ASP A 252 -39.79 -22.96 -11.74
CA ASP A 252 -38.92 -22.08 -12.51
C ASP A 252 -37.52 -22.72 -12.70
N GLY A 253 -36.93 -22.49 -13.86
CA GLY A 253 -35.52 -22.79 -14.07
C GLY A 253 -34.63 -21.75 -13.40
N PHE A 254 -33.34 -22.05 -13.25
CA PHE A 254 -32.36 -21.08 -12.81
C PHE A 254 -31.10 -21.15 -13.67
N HIS A 255 -30.37 -20.04 -13.75
CA HIS A 255 -29.04 -20.02 -14.35
C HIS A 255 -28.17 -18.96 -13.67
N PHE A 256 -26.89 -19.25 -13.48
CA PHE A 256 -25.88 -18.31 -13.00
C PHE A 256 -24.48 -18.72 -13.49
N ASN A 257 -23.50 -17.84 -13.32
CA ASN A 257 -22.13 -18.09 -13.77
C ASN A 257 -21.13 -18.00 -12.62
N LEU A 258 -20.21 -18.95 -12.52
CA LEU A 258 -19.20 -18.98 -11.44
C LEU A 258 -18.17 -17.84 -11.50
N ASN A 259 -18.08 -17.11 -12.61
CA ASN A 259 -17.22 -15.94 -12.70
C ASN A 259 -17.79 -14.69 -11.99
N SER A 260 -19.00 -14.77 -11.44
CA SER A 260 -19.63 -13.67 -10.70
C SER A 260 -20.60 -14.19 -9.63
N PRO A 261 -20.43 -13.84 -8.34
CA PRO A 261 -19.47 -12.87 -7.81
C PRO A 261 -18.03 -13.43 -7.71
N LYS A 262 -17.09 -12.59 -7.27
CA LYS A 262 -15.69 -13.00 -7.10
C LYS A 262 -15.55 -14.10 -6.05
N THR A 263 -14.70 -15.08 -6.36
CA THR A 263 -14.32 -16.18 -5.47
C THR A 263 -13.22 -15.73 -4.51
N LYS A 264 -13.27 -16.19 -3.26
CA LYS A 264 -12.25 -15.96 -2.26
C LYS A 264 -11.21 -17.07 -2.29
N LEU A 265 -9.94 -16.70 -2.24
CA LEU A 265 -8.80 -17.60 -2.08
C LEU A 265 -8.06 -17.19 -0.81
N ASP A 266 -8.12 -18.05 0.20
CA ASP A 266 -7.46 -17.84 1.50
C ASP A 266 -6.27 -18.78 1.60
N ILE A 267 -5.07 -18.24 1.85
CA ILE A 267 -3.83 -18.98 2.08
C ILE A 267 -3.44 -18.76 3.55
N ALA A 268 -3.39 -19.84 4.32
CA ALA A 268 -3.09 -19.80 5.75
C ALA A 268 -1.61 -19.52 6.02
N ALA A 269 -1.32 -18.68 7.01
CA ALA A 269 0.04 -18.27 7.37
C ALA A 269 0.99 -19.44 7.67
N ALA A 270 0.45 -20.51 8.26
CA ALA A 270 1.16 -21.74 8.56
C ALA A 270 0.47 -22.92 7.88
N ASN A 271 1.28 -23.77 7.24
CA ASN A 271 0.85 -25.07 6.75
C ASN A 271 0.75 -26.03 7.94
N SER A 272 -0.39 -26.02 8.65
CA SER A 272 -0.66 -27.03 9.68
C SER A 272 -1.10 -28.34 9.02
N THR A 273 -0.67 -29.48 9.56
CA THR A 273 -0.94 -30.80 8.97
C THR A 273 -2.41 -31.21 8.97
N SER A 274 -3.27 -30.50 9.70
CA SER A 274 -4.69 -30.84 9.87
C SER A 274 -5.65 -30.03 8.98
N THR A 275 -5.19 -28.95 8.34
CA THR A 275 -6.03 -28.12 7.48
C THR A 275 -5.30 -27.79 6.19
N PRO A 276 -5.93 -27.97 5.00
CA PRO A 276 -5.33 -27.56 3.75
C PRO A 276 -4.92 -26.09 3.81
N PRO A 277 -3.68 -25.76 3.41
CA PRO A 277 -3.13 -24.43 3.60
C PRO A 277 -3.78 -23.40 2.69
N ILE A 278 -4.45 -23.83 1.62
CA ILE A 278 -5.14 -22.97 0.69
C ILE A 278 -6.61 -23.40 0.59
N LYS A 279 -7.53 -22.45 0.74
CA LYS A 279 -8.98 -22.65 0.62
C LYS A 279 -9.55 -21.75 -0.46
N VAL A 280 -10.39 -22.33 -1.31
CA VAL A 280 -11.17 -21.62 -2.32
C VAL A 280 -12.63 -21.66 -1.88
N SER A 281 -13.28 -20.51 -1.82
CA SER A 281 -14.70 -20.41 -1.49
C SER A 281 -15.45 -19.43 -2.40
N TYR A 282 -16.51 -19.94 -3.02
CA TYR A 282 -17.43 -19.18 -3.84
C TYR A 282 -18.84 -19.30 -3.24
N ALA A 283 -19.58 -18.19 -3.29
CA ALA A 283 -21.00 -18.14 -2.97
C ALA A 283 -21.69 -17.34 -4.07
N SER A 284 -22.75 -17.88 -4.67
CA SER A 284 -23.55 -17.16 -5.66
C SER A 284 -24.27 -15.97 -5.04
N GLY A 285 -24.79 -15.08 -5.88
CA GLY A 285 -25.94 -14.28 -5.46
C GLY A 285 -27.15 -15.18 -5.17
N THR A 286 -28.08 -14.69 -4.36
CA THR A 286 -29.35 -15.40 -4.11
C THR A 286 -30.20 -15.40 -5.36
N LEU A 287 -30.62 -16.58 -5.82
CA LEU A 287 -31.53 -16.75 -6.95
C LEU A 287 -32.94 -17.05 -6.45
N ASN A 288 -33.94 -16.40 -7.03
CA ASN A 288 -35.33 -16.69 -6.71
C ASN A 288 -35.91 -17.68 -7.70
N MET A 289 -36.61 -18.71 -7.20
CA MET A 289 -37.25 -19.73 -8.02
C MET A 289 -38.71 -19.91 -7.55
N GLY A 290 -39.66 -19.64 -8.43
CA GLY A 290 -41.08 -19.88 -8.21
C GLY A 290 -41.47 -21.34 -8.46
N TRP A 291 -42.56 -21.76 -7.84
CA TRP A 291 -43.16 -23.06 -8.11
C TRP A 291 -44.67 -22.98 -7.96
N SER A 292 -45.39 -23.87 -8.66
CA SER A 292 -46.82 -24.09 -8.41
C SER A 292 -47.23 -25.53 -8.64
N HIS A 293 -48.33 -25.92 -8.01
CA HIS A 293 -48.96 -27.22 -8.11
C HIS A 293 -50.47 -27.03 -8.15
N SER A 294 -51.17 -27.72 -9.03
CA SER A 294 -52.62 -27.69 -9.11
C SER A 294 -53.18 -29.08 -9.32
N THR A 295 -54.18 -29.44 -8.54
CA THR A 295 -54.95 -30.68 -8.69
C THR A 295 -56.37 -30.37 -9.18
N PRO A 296 -56.88 -31.07 -10.21
CA PRO A 296 -58.23 -30.82 -10.71
C PRO A 296 -59.27 -31.55 -9.85
N GLY A 297 -60.46 -30.97 -9.75
CA GLY A 297 -61.58 -31.55 -9.00
C GLY A 297 -62.45 -30.49 -8.34
N ARG A 298 -63.55 -30.92 -7.70
CA ARG A 298 -64.48 -30.02 -6.99
C ARG A 298 -63.83 -29.35 -5.77
N GLU A 299 -62.79 -29.97 -5.23
CA GLU A 299 -61.95 -29.47 -4.13
C GLU A 299 -60.53 -29.12 -4.61
N GLY A 300 -60.36 -28.83 -5.91
CA GLY A 300 -59.04 -28.66 -6.50
C GLY A 300 -58.13 -27.75 -5.67
N HIS A 301 -56.97 -28.28 -5.29
CA HIS A 301 -55.99 -27.55 -4.50
C HIS A 301 -54.99 -26.90 -5.44
N HIS A 302 -54.87 -25.58 -5.38
CA HIS A 302 -53.79 -24.83 -6.00
C HIS A 302 -52.83 -24.36 -4.92
N GLU A 303 -51.59 -24.81 -5.01
CA GLU A 303 -50.50 -24.36 -4.16
C GLU A 303 -49.44 -23.67 -5.01
N TYR A 304 -48.88 -22.57 -4.52
CA TYR A 304 -47.73 -21.92 -5.15
C TYR A 304 -46.80 -21.34 -4.10
N GLY A 305 -45.57 -21.03 -4.50
CA GLY A 305 -44.62 -20.41 -3.61
C GLY A 305 -43.36 -19.99 -4.35
N SER A 306 -42.39 -19.50 -3.60
CA SER A 306 -41.06 -19.26 -4.12
C SER A 306 -39.99 -19.56 -3.09
N VAL A 307 -38.80 -19.88 -3.57
CA VAL A 307 -37.65 -20.21 -2.75
C VAL A 307 -36.46 -19.37 -3.18
N ASP A 308 -35.62 -19.03 -2.22
CA ASP A 308 -34.34 -18.39 -2.45
C ASP A 308 -33.23 -19.46 -2.37
N LEU A 309 -32.45 -19.55 -3.44
CA LEU A 309 -31.37 -20.52 -3.63
C LEU A 309 -30.02 -19.82 -3.50
N ASP A 310 -29.20 -20.29 -2.57
CA ASP A 310 -27.80 -19.89 -2.46
C ASP A 310 -26.91 -21.08 -2.82
N PHE A 311 -26.04 -20.90 -3.81
CA PHE A 311 -25.09 -21.92 -4.25
C PHE A 311 -23.70 -21.63 -3.68
N THR A 312 -23.05 -22.66 -3.16
CA THR A 312 -21.68 -22.58 -2.66
C THR A 312 -20.80 -23.59 -3.39
N PHE A 313 -19.57 -23.17 -3.69
CA PHE A 313 -18.57 -24.01 -4.31
C PHE A 313 -17.26 -23.87 -3.54
N THR A 314 -16.71 -25.00 -3.11
CA THR A 314 -15.51 -25.02 -2.28
C THR A 314 -14.42 -25.86 -2.92
N GLY A 315 -13.19 -25.45 -2.65
CA GLY A 315 -12.00 -26.19 -3.04
C GLY A 315 -10.88 -25.98 -2.04
N THR A 316 -9.87 -26.81 -2.16
CA THR A 316 -8.62 -26.73 -1.41
C THR A 316 -7.47 -26.76 -2.38
N ALA A 317 -6.32 -26.25 -1.99
CA ALA A 317 -5.10 -26.46 -2.74
C ALA A 317 -3.93 -26.78 -1.83
N THR A 318 -2.95 -27.46 -2.41
CA THR A 318 -1.66 -27.73 -1.80
C THR A 318 -0.57 -27.14 -2.68
N TRP A 319 0.45 -26.59 -2.06
CA TRP A 319 1.67 -26.23 -2.77
C TRP A 319 2.33 -27.47 -3.36
N THR A 320 2.80 -27.36 -4.58
CA THR A 320 3.56 -28.39 -5.26
C THR A 320 4.82 -27.79 -5.85
N ARG A 321 5.78 -28.63 -6.21
CA ARG A 321 6.85 -28.20 -7.13
C ARG A 321 6.26 -27.98 -8.53
N GLY A 322 7.00 -27.27 -9.38
CA GLY A 322 6.69 -27.15 -10.80
C GLY A 322 6.65 -28.50 -11.53
N PRO A 323 6.14 -28.54 -12.77
CA PRO A 323 5.94 -29.78 -13.52
C PRO A 323 7.24 -30.55 -13.81
N ASN A 324 8.38 -29.86 -13.91
CA ASN A 324 9.70 -30.46 -14.17
C ASN A 324 10.72 -30.07 -13.08
N PRO A 325 10.56 -30.54 -11.84
CA PRO A 325 11.36 -30.06 -10.71
C PRO A 325 12.86 -30.38 -10.83
N GLU A 326 13.23 -31.39 -11.62
CA GLU A 326 14.64 -31.73 -11.88
C GLU A 326 15.34 -30.73 -12.81
N GLN A 327 14.58 -30.12 -13.74
CA GLN A 327 15.10 -29.12 -14.69
C GLN A 327 14.87 -27.70 -14.19
N HIS A 328 13.82 -27.51 -13.39
CA HIS A 328 13.38 -26.23 -12.85
C HIS A 328 13.08 -26.38 -11.35
N PRO A 329 14.10 -26.58 -10.51
CA PRO A 329 13.92 -26.80 -9.06
C PRO A 329 13.33 -25.58 -8.34
N ASN A 330 13.33 -24.42 -9.00
CA ASN A 330 12.87 -23.14 -8.48
C ASN A 330 11.46 -22.77 -8.96
N GLN A 331 10.66 -23.77 -9.35
CA GLN A 331 9.28 -23.56 -9.73
C GLN A 331 8.35 -23.98 -8.59
N LEU A 332 7.50 -23.04 -8.18
CA LEU A 332 6.43 -23.27 -7.22
C LEU A 332 5.09 -23.32 -7.95
N GLY A 333 4.34 -24.40 -7.72
CA GLY A 333 3.00 -24.62 -8.27
C GLY A 333 1.95 -24.79 -7.18
N MET A 334 0.69 -24.83 -7.59
CA MET A 334 -0.45 -25.17 -6.74
C MET A 334 -1.29 -26.25 -7.41
N SER A 335 -1.66 -27.26 -6.64
CA SER A 335 -2.60 -28.30 -7.07
C SER A 335 -3.93 -28.09 -6.37
N PHE A 336 -4.98 -27.81 -7.15
CA PHE A 336 -6.33 -27.55 -6.66
C PHE A 336 -7.18 -28.82 -6.69
N SER A 337 -7.99 -29.00 -5.64
CA SER A 337 -9.02 -30.02 -5.54
C SER A 337 -10.35 -29.36 -5.21
N PHE A 338 -11.37 -29.58 -6.03
CA PHE A 338 -12.69 -28.97 -5.88
C PHE A 338 -13.74 -30.01 -5.46
N ALA A 339 -14.78 -29.55 -4.77
CA ALA A 339 -15.94 -30.36 -4.47
C ALA A 339 -16.61 -30.87 -5.78
N SER A 340 -17.09 -32.11 -5.78
CA SER A 340 -17.78 -32.71 -6.93
C SER A 340 -19.24 -32.27 -7.07
N VAL A 341 -19.81 -31.63 -6.03
CA VAL A 341 -21.21 -31.18 -6.00
C VAL A 341 -21.25 -29.76 -5.44
N LEU A 342 -22.13 -28.93 -6.01
CA LEU A 342 -22.42 -27.61 -5.46
C LEU A 342 -23.23 -27.73 -4.18
N GLY A 343 -22.82 -27.02 -3.14
CA GLY A 343 -23.66 -26.87 -1.95
C GLY A 343 -24.85 -25.99 -2.29
N VAL A 344 -26.07 -26.46 -2.02
CA VAL A 344 -27.30 -25.71 -2.26
C VAL A 344 -27.99 -25.47 -0.94
N LYS A 345 -28.25 -24.19 -0.64
CA LYS A 345 -29.09 -23.79 0.49
C LYS A 345 -30.42 -23.31 -0.07
N VAL A 346 -31.49 -24.00 0.29
CA VAL A 346 -32.86 -23.67 -0.12
C VAL A 346 -33.57 -22.98 1.05
N ASN A 347 -33.94 -21.72 0.87
CA ASN A 347 -34.65 -20.93 1.87
C ASN A 347 -36.08 -20.64 1.35
N PRO A 348 -37.13 -21.29 1.88
CA PRO A 348 -38.50 -20.97 1.47
C PRO A 348 -38.85 -19.53 1.88
N LYS A 349 -39.53 -18.80 0.99
CA LYS A 349 -40.05 -17.48 1.37
C LYS A 349 -41.24 -17.63 2.29
N ASN A 350 -41.26 -16.83 3.35
CA ASN A 350 -42.39 -16.79 4.26
C ASN A 350 -43.56 -16.06 3.59
N HIS A 351 -44.72 -16.70 3.60
CA HIS A 351 -45.97 -16.09 3.13
C HIS A 351 -46.83 -15.57 4.28
N THR A 352 -47.52 -14.46 4.04
CA THR A 352 -48.52 -13.88 4.94
C THR A 352 -49.76 -14.79 5.05
N ILE A 353 -50.56 -14.60 6.09
CA ILE A 353 -51.81 -15.37 6.28
C ILE A 353 -52.74 -15.24 5.07
N TRP A 354 -52.84 -14.05 4.46
CA TRP A 354 -53.69 -13.82 3.30
C TRP A 354 -53.20 -14.54 2.06
N GLU A 355 -51.89 -14.53 1.79
CA GLU A 355 -51.32 -15.28 0.67
C GLU A 355 -51.55 -16.78 0.84
N ARG A 356 -51.43 -17.31 2.06
CA ARG A 356 -51.72 -18.72 2.35
C ARG A 356 -53.17 -19.10 2.11
N MET A 357 -54.12 -18.23 2.45
CA MET A 357 -55.53 -18.44 2.12
C MET A 357 -55.79 -18.46 0.60
N CYS A 358 -54.95 -17.79 -0.18
CA CYS A 358 -55.00 -17.79 -1.63
C CYS A 358 -54.18 -18.93 -2.28
N GLY A 359 -53.64 -19.86 -1.51
CA GLY A 359 -52.85 -20.99 -2.02
C GLY A 359 -51.34 -20.83 -1.92
N ALA A 360 -50.80 -19.75 -1.35
CA ALA A 360 -49.37 -19.68 -1.11
C ALA A 360 -48.93 -20.71 -0.04
N SER A 361 -47.80 -21.36 -0.25
CA SER A 361 -47.31 -22.42 0.64
C SER A 361 -45.83 -22.24 0.91
N ASP A 362 -45.45 -22.31 2.19
CA ASP A 362 -44.04 -22.34 2.60
C ASP A 362 -43.44 -23.75 2.41
N ALA A 363 -44.26 -24.74 2.02
CA ALA A 363 -43.80 -26.11 1.84
C ALA A 363 -42.96 -26.23 0.57
N LEU A 364 -41.79 -26.85 0.67
CA LEU A 364 -40.95 -27.13 -0.49
C LEU A 364 -41.52 -28.31 -1.29
N PRO A 365 -41.82 -28.17 -2.58
CA PRO A 365 -42.19 -29.31 -3.41
C PRO A 365 -41.01 -30.29 -3.50
N PRO A 366 -41.26 -31.61 -3.66
CA PRO A 366 -40.19 -32.61 -3.70
C PRO A 366 -39.05 -32.25 -4.67
N HIS A 367 -39.40 -31.78 -5.87
CA HIS A 367 -38.43 -31.38 -6.89
C HIS A 367 -37.52 -30.21 -6.48
N ALA A 368 -37.98 -29.31 -5.60
CA ALA A 368 -37.14 -28.22 -5.08
C ALA A 368 -36.19 -28.68 -3.97
N LYS A 369 -36.50 -29.78 -3.28
CA LYS A 369 -35.63 -30.36 -2.23
C LYS A 369 -34.45 -31.12 -2.81
N ASP A 370 -34.61 -31.65 -4.02
CA ASP A 370 -33.62 -32.52 -4.68
C ASP A 370 -32.72 -31.77 -5.69
N ILE A 371 -32.61 -30.43 -5.56
CA ILE A 371 -31.75 -29.62 -6.44
C ILE A 371 -30.28 -29.85 -6.07
N HIS A 372 -29.60 -30.62 -6.90
CA HIS A 372 -28.18 -30.95 -6.76
C HIS A 372 -27.45 -30.81 -8.10
N PRO A 373 -27.22 -29.57 -8.60
CA PRO A 373 -26.48 -29.38 -9.84
C PRO A 373 -25.06 -29.93 -9.68
N GLU A 374 -24.58 -30.61 -10.72
CA GLU A 374 -23.22 -31.09 -10.78
C GLU A 374 -22.25 -29.91 -10.67
N ALA A 375 -21.18 -30.08 -9.89
CA ALA A 375 -20.14 -29.07 -9.86
C ALA A 375 -19.34 -29.12 -11.16
N PRO A 376 -18.94 -27.97 -11.71
CA PRO A 376 -18.13 -27.98 -12.92
C PRO A 376 -16.73 -28.46 -12.63
N LYS A 377 -16.15 -29.13 -13.62
CA LYS A 377 -14.74 -29.52 -13.59
C LYS A 377 -13.89 -28.28 -13.85
N ILE A 378 -13.48 -27.61 -12.78
CA ILE A 378 -12.56 -26.47 -12.86
C ILE A 378 -11.13 -27.00 -12.72
N SER A 379 -10.30 -26.69 -13.72
CA SER A 379 -8.85 -26.77 -13.61
C SER A 379 -8.32 -25.35 -13.50
N ILE A 380 -7.68 -25.03 -12.37
CA ILE A 380 -6.91 -23.81 -12.23
C ILE A 380 -5.46 -24.20 -12.51
N ASP A 381 -4.99 -23.83 -13.69
CA ASP A 381 -3.57 -23.95 -14.03
C ASP A 381 -2.91 -22.61 -13.69
N MET A 382 -2.06 -22.62 -12.68
CA MET A 382 -1.23 -21.47 -12.36
C MET A 382 0.13 -21.71 -12.99
N SER A 383 0.57 -20.78 -13.84
CA SER A 383 1.93 -20.80 -14.34
C SER A 383 2.88 -20.89 -13.14
N PRO A 384 3.82 -21.85 -13.14
CA PRO A 384 4.72 -22.01 -12.01
C PRO A 384 5.47 -20.71 -11.77
N MET A 385 5.49 -20.27 -10.52
CA MET A 385 6.29 -19.11 -10.12
C MET A 385 7.75 -19.54 -10.14
N ASP A 386 8.54 -18.94 -11.05
CA ASP A 386 9.99 -19.10 -11.06
C ASP A 386 10.63 -17.96 -10.27
N PHE A 387 11.08 -18.27 -9.05
CA PHE A 387 11.55 -17.27 -8.10
C PHE A 387 13.07 -16.99 -8.19
N PHE A 388 13.79 -17.60 -9.16
CA PHE A 388 15.26 -17.54 -9.21
C PHE A 388 15.88 -17.27 -10.59
N LEU A 389 15.10 -16.95 -11.64
CA LEU A 389 15.68 -16.70 -12.96
C LEU A 389 16.63 -15.48 -13.04
N THR A 390 16.67 -14.60 -12.04
CA THR A 390 17.50 -13.38 -12.04
C THR A 390 18.70 -13.37 -11.10
N THR A 391 18.84 -14.32 -10.18
CA THR A 391 19.88 -14.21 -9.13
C THR A 391 20.48 -15.55 -8.77
N ASN A 392 21.36 -16.04 -9.65
CA ASN A 392 22.58 -16.63 -9.12
C ASN A 392 23.71 -15.64 -9.33
N LEU A 393 23.72 -14.59 -8.49
CA LEU A 393 24.69 -13.47 -8.50
C LEU A 393 26.14 -13.97 -8.42
N LEU A 394 26.35 -15.17 -7.86
CA LEU A 394 27.67 -15.79 -7.70
C LEU A 394 27.99 -16.79 -8.83
N PHE A 395 26.99 -17.48 -9.40
CA PHE A 395 27.19 -18.53 -10.41
C PHE A 395 26.06 -18.53 -11.47
N PRO A 396 26.09 -17.59 -12.44
CA PRO A 396 25.05 -17.50 -13.47
C PRO A 396 24.85 -18.83 -14.22
N GLY A 397 23.60 -19.30 -14.29
CA GLY A 397 23.25 -20.56 -14.96
C GLY A 397 23.42 -21.83 -14.11
N GLU A 398 23.95 -21.75 -12.89
CA GLU A 398 23.93 -22.87 -11.94
C GLU A 398 22.65 -22.81 -11.07
N HIS A 399 22.05 -23.96 -10.73
CA HIS A 399 21.00 -24.05 -9.71
C HIS A 399 21.65 -24.43 -8.37
N ILE A 400 21.97 -23.44 -7.53
CA ILE A 400 22.64 -23.70 -6.23
C ILE A 400 21.68 -23.79 -5.05
N PHE A 401 20.51 -23.16 -5.14
CA PHE A 401 19.46 -23.25 -4.14
C PHE A 401 18.50 -24.37 -4.53
N HIS A 402 18.32 -25.33 -3.63
CA HIS A 402 17.37 -26.41 -3.77
C HIS A 402 16.27 -26.21 -2.73
N MET A 403 15.10 -25.78 -3.20
CA MET A 403 13.92 -25.58 -2.36
C MET A 403 13.56 -26.89 -1.64
N ASP A 404 13.25 -26.79 -0.35
CA ASP A 404 12.68 -27.90 0.40
C ASP A 404 11.32 -28.30 -0.21
N ASP A 405 10.79 -29.47 0.12
CA ASP A 405 9.47 -29.86 -0.38
C ASP A 405 8.40 -28.92 0.19
N PRO A 406 7.68 -28.12 -0.62
CA PRO A 406 6.68 -27.19 -0.12
C PRO A 406 5.46 -27.92 0.49
N GLY A 407 5.31 -29.23 0.21
CA GLY A 407 4.32 -30.10 0.84
C GLY A 407 4.72 -30.66 2.21
N GLN A 408 6.00 -30.54 2.60
CA GLN A 408 6.50 -31.00 3.91
C GLN A 408 7.03 -29.83 4.72
N THR A 409 6.11 -29.11 5.37
CA THR A 409 6.42 -27.90 6.12
C THR A 409 6.56 -28.17 7.61
N THR A 410 7.66 -27.72 8.19
CA THR A 410 7.87 -27.59 9.64
C THR A 410 8.03 -26.11 10.00
N GLU A 411 8.24 -25.77 11.28
CA GLU A 411 8.55 -24.38 11.67
C GLU A 411 9.84 -23.84 11.04
N LEU A 412 10.72 -24.70 10.53
CA LEU A 412 12.06 -24.34 10.03
C LEU A 412 12.32 -24.76 8.58
N GLN A 413 11.40 -25.51 7.95
CA GLN A 413 11.58 -26.09 6.61
C GLN A 413 10.28 -26.05 5.80
N GLY A 414 10.39 -25.90 4.48
CA GLY A 414 9.29 -25.86 3.52
C GLY A 414 8.85 -24.42 3.16
N LEU A 415 7.53 -24.19 3.17
CA LEU A 415 6.90 -22.96 2.70
C LEU A 415 6.04 -22.33 3.80
N MET A 416 6.19 -21.02 4.03
CA MET A 416 5.37 -20.25 4.97
C MET A 416 4.74 -19.04 4.28
N THR A 417 3.54 -18.61 4.69
CA THR A 417 2.84 -17.47 4.07
C THR A 417 2.26 -16.44 5.06
N PRO A 418 3.05 -15.90 6.00
CA PRO A 418 2.54 -14.94 7.00
C PRO A 418 1.95 -13.67 6.39
N ARG A 419 2.51 -13.20 5.26
CA ARG A 419 1.96 -12.16 4.36
C ARG A 419 2.58 -12.27 2.96
N ASP A 420 3.85 -12.66 2.90
CA ASP A 420 4.59 -13.03 1.70
C ASP A 420 4.90 -14.53 1.70
N THR A 421 5.26 -15.08 0.55
CA THR A 421 5.67 -16.49 0.44
C THR A 421 7.16 -16.63 0.78
N ILE A 422 7.45 -17.29 1.91
CA ILE A 422 8.81 -17.62 2.34
C ILE A 422 9.10 -19.07 1.95
N LEU A 423 10.22 -19.28 1.28
CA LEU A 423 10.71 -20.60 0.87
C LEU A 423 12.02 -20.90 1.60
N THR A 424 12.10 -22.06 2.22
CA THR A 424 13.38 -22.58 2.72
C THR A 424 13.97 -23.58 1.73
N GLY A 425 15.26 -23.82 1.84
CA GLY A 425 15.96 -24.76 0.99
C GLY A 425 17.41 -24.91 1.41
N THR A 426 18.10 -25.83 0.77
CA THR A 426 19.53 -26.05 0.98
C THR A 426 20.35 -25.48 -0.16
N ILE A 427 21.45 -24.82 0.18
CA ILE A 427 22.44 -24.40 -0.80
C ILE A 427 23.41 -25.56 -1.02
N LYS A 428 23.45 -26.11 -2.24
CA LYS A 428 24.40 -27.17 -2.63
C LYS A 428 24.93 -26.86 -4.01
N ARG A 429 26.24 -27.01 -4.18
CA ARG A 429 26.85 -26.99 -5.50
C ARG A 429 26.91 -28.42 -6.01
N VAL A 430 26.19 -28.71 -7.09
CA VAL A 430 26.34 -29.99 -7.79
C VAL A 430 27.69 -29.91 -8.51
N ALA A 431 28.67 -30.67 -8.05
CA ALA A 431 29.92 -30.81 -8.80
C ALA A 431 29.59 -31.45 -10.14
N VAL A 432 29.83 -30.71 -11.23
CA VAL A 432 29.69 -31.22 -12.61
C VAL A 432 30.78 -32.25 -12.89
#